data_AF-A0A6C0U292-F1
#
_entry.id   AF-A0A6C0U292-F1
#
_cell.length_a   1.000
_cell.length_b   1.000
_cell.length_c   1.000
_cell.angle_alpha   90.00
_cell.angle_beta   90.00
_cell.angle_gamma   90.00
#
_symmetry.space_group_name_H-M   'P 1'
#
loop_
_entity.id
_entity.type
_entity.pdbx_description
1 polymer ?
#
loop_
_entity_poly.entity_id
_entity_poly.type
_entity_poly.pdbx_seq_one_letter_code
_entity_poly.pdbx_strand_id
1 'polypeptide(L)'
;MSLAGNILGISDLEVERVDRDRGIEVYARPTSRPACIYCQHKGVRIKATYQRTLKHTRQGNQVMTLHLTCPKYHCPQCRRYFRHRFKGVRPRFRASEAFRLEVFEAHDGGVTQRKLTLTHSISPATVERWYQNHCRLRRSERANRPCPKVLGIDEHFFTRKRGYATTLVDLKRNKVFDVVLGRSEASLGRYLKALPGRDNVRLIVMDMSETYRAIARRYFPNAMIVADRFHVIRLVNQHFLKAWQDHDPEGRKNRGLISLMRRHEWRLSPEQRDNLGTYLNAFPVLNALYEAKQRLNRLLLLKTLTRKRAERALPKLLRLIKQLHASPLHRLANTLTSWLEPVTAMWRFSKSNGVTEGFHNKMEMMSRRAYGFRNFENYRLRVLTHCGWDGIINRV
;
A
#
# COMPACT_ATOMS: atom_id res chain seq x y z
N MET A 1 -21.85 39.80 6.81
CA MET A 1 -20.59 39.11 6.45
C MET A 1 -20.16 39.64 5.09
N SER A 2 -18.90 40.05 4.91
CA SER A 2 -18.47 40.52 3.59
C SER A 2 -18.41 39.33 2.62
N LEU A 3 -18.90 39.50 1.39
CA LEU A 3 -18.82 38.48 0.34
C LEU A 3 -17.39 37.98 0.12
N ALA A 4 -16.39 38.85 0.33
CA ALA A 4 -14.97 38.54 0.17
C ALA A 4 -14.41 37.56 1.23
N GLY A 5 -14.90 37.59 2.49
CA GLY A 5 -14.48 36.64 3.52
C GLY A 5 -14.91 35.19 3.21
N ASN A 6 -16.06 35.04 2.56
CA ASN A 6 -16.56 33.74 2.08
C ASN A 6 -15.72 33.20 0.90
N ILE A 7 -15.23 34.07 0.01
CA ILE A 7 -14.38 33.68 -1.13
C ILE A 7 -13.02 33.13 -0.67
N LEU A 8 -12.48 33.64 0.44
CA LEU A 8 -11.22 33.16 1.04
C LEU A 8 -11.41 31.89 1.90
N GLY A 9 -12.64 31.45 2.15
CA GLY A 9 -12.91 30.37 3.09
C GLY A 9 -12.46 30.65 4.54
N ILE A 10 -12.34 31.94 4.91
CA ILE A 10 -11.98 32.37 6.28
C ILE A 10 -13.06 33.34 6.76
N SER A 11 -14.06 32.80 7.47
CA SER A 11 -15.28 33.52 7.88
C SER A 11 -15.05 34.74 8.77
N ASP A 12 -13.93 34.78 9.50
CA ASP A 12 -13.69 35.78 10.54
C ASP A 12 -12.84 36.96 10.04
N LEU A 13 -12.61 37.06 8.72
CA LEU A 13 -11.85 38.11 8.06
C LEU A 13 -12.72 39.12 7.32
N GLU A 14 -12.33 40.40 7.44
CA GLU A 14 -12.85 41.50 6.64
C GLU A 14 -11.72 41.98 5.71
N VAL A 15 -11.97 41.92 4.40
CA VAL A 15 -11.02 42.38 3.38
C VAL A 15 -11.11 43.89 3.25
N GLU A 16 -9.97 44.56 3.44
CA GLU A 16 -9.84 46.02 3.35
C GLU A 16 -9.42 46.46 1.96
N ARG A 17 -8.51 45.70 1.33
CA ARG A 17 -7.94 46.03 0.01
C ARG A 17 -7.44 44.78 -0.70
N VAL A 18 -7.57 44.76 -2.02
CA VAL A 18 -6.94 43.76 -2.90
C VAL A 18 -6.13 44.48 -3.96
N ASP A 19 -4.86 44.10 -4.10
CA ASP A 19 -3.95 44.56 -5.15
C ASP A 19 -3.62 43.38 -6.09
N ARG A 20 -3.52 43.66 -7.39
CA ARG A 20 -3.31 42.68 -8.47
C ARG A 20 -2.15 43.00 -9.40
N ASP A 21 -1.33 44.02 -9.09
CA ASP A 21 -0.27 44.49 -10.00
C ASP A 21 0.83 43.44 -10.24
N ARG A 22 1.44 42.91 -9.16
CA ARG A 22 2.54 41.92 -9.23
C ARG A 22 2.14 40.49 -8.80
N GLY A 23 0.89 40.32 -8.40
CA GLY A 23 0.34 39.13 -7.77
C GLY A 23 -0.93 39.48 -7.01
N ILE A 24 -1.60 38.49 -6.40
CA ILE A 24 -2.86 38.71 -5.69
C ILE A 24 -2.54 38.96 -4.21
N GLU A 25 -2.48 40.23 -3.83
CA GLU A 25 -2.17 40.69 -2.48
C GLU A 25 -3.45 41.16 -1.78
N VAL A 26 -3.84 40.47 -0.70
CA VAL A 26 -5.09 40.73 0.01
C VAL A 26 -4.79 41.24 1.42
N TYR A 27 -5.23 42.46 1.72
CA TYR A 27 -5.11 43.08 3.03
C TYR A 27 -6.41 42.88 3.79
N ALA A 28 -6.32 42.31 4.99
CA ALA A 28 -7.50 41.98 5.78
C ALA A 28 -7.27 42.13 7.28
N ARG A 29 -8.36 42.42 8.00
CA ARG A 29 -8.38 42.51 9.46
C ARG A 29 -9.47 41.62 10.07
N PRO A 30 -9.43 41.34 11.38
CA PRO A 30 -10.51 40.65 12.06
C PRO A 30 -11.82 41.44 11.95
N THR A 31 -12.92 40.70 11.77
CA THR A 31 -14.28 41.25 11.80
C THR A 31 -14.72 41.67 13.20
N SER A 32 -14.25 40.97 14.23
CA SER A 32 -14.68 41.18 15.61
C SER A 32 -13.59 40.90 16.64
N ARG A 33 -13.77 41.42 17.85
CA ARG A 33 -12.92 41.10 19.01
C ARG A 33 -13.41 39.79 19.64
N PRO A 34 -12.54 38.79 19.82
CA PRO A 34 -12.93 37.52 20.42
C PRO A 34 -12.98 37.62 21.96
N ALA A 35 -13.65 36.66 22.59
CA ALA A 35 -13.50 36.43 24.02
C ALA A 35 -12.08 35.93 24.37
N CYS A 36 -11.71 36.03 25.64
CA CYS A 36 -10.42 35.53 26.12
C CYS A 36 -10.31 34.01 25.93
N ILE A 37 -9.29 33.55 25.21
CA ILE A 37 -9.06 32.11 24.96
C ILE A 37 -8.73 31.28 26.21
N TYR A 38 -8.50 31.92 27.36
CA TYR A 38 -8.15 31.24 28.62
C TYR A 38 -9.28 31.22 29.64
N CYS A 39 -10.14 32.25 29.68
CA CYS A 39 -11.20 32.38 30.70
C CYS A 39 -12.56 32.80 30.12
N GLN A 40 -12.68 32.91 28.79
CA GLN A 40 -13.90 33.28 28.07
C GLN A 40 -14.49 34.66 28.39
N HIS A 41 -13.77 35.52 29.13
CA HIS A 41 -14.17 36.91 29.35
C HIS A 41 -14.27 37.71 28.03
N LYS A 42 -15.37 38.44 27.84
CA LYS A 42 -15.64 39.20 26.60
C LYS A 42 -14.90 40.55 26.54
N GLY A 43 -14.59 41.16 27.68
CA GLY A 43 -13.96 42.49 27.77
C GLY A 43 -12.45 42.50 27.56
N VAL A 44 -11.96 42.07 26.40
CA VAL A 44 -10.52 42.10 26.08
C VAL A 44 -10.09 43.43 25.46
N ARG A 45 -8.89 43.92 25.81
CA ARG A 45 -8.32 45.18 25.28
C ARG A 45 -7.20 44.89 24.28
N ILE A 46 -7.08 45.69 23.22
CA ILE A 46 -5.95 45.59 22.27
C ILE A 46 -4.74 46.25 22.91
N LYS A 47 -3.61 45.53 23.03
CA LYS A 47 -2.36 46.05 23.57
C LYS A 47 -1.36 46.42 22.48
N ALA A 48 -1.38 45.70 21.37
CA ALA A 48 -0.53 45.96 20.20
C ALA A 48 -1.17 45.33 18.97
N THR A 49 -0.79 45.79 17.79
CA THR A 49 -1.23 45.22 16.51
C THR A 49 0.01 44.95 15.65
N TYR A 50 0.06 43.79 15.01
CA TYR A 50 1.18 43.37 14.18
C TYR A 50 0.70 42.98 12.80
N GLN A 51 1.53 43.21 11.78
CA GLN A 51 1.26 42.68 10.45
C GLN A 51 1.79 41.26 10.31
N ARG A 52 1.01 40.40 9.66
CA ARG A 52 1.38 39.01 9.39
C ARG A 52 1.07 38.66 7.95
N THR A 53 2.13 38.41 7.19
CA THR A 53 2.04 37.93 5.81
C THR A 53 2.03 36.41 5.76
N LEU A 54 1.09 35.83 5.02
CA LEU A 54 1.01 34.38 4.80
C LEU A 54 0.44 34.03 3.44
N LYS A 55 0.84 32.87 2.91
CA LYS A 55 0.32 32.37 1.62
C LYS A 55 -1.05 31.72 1.76
N HIS A 56 -1.88 31.95 0.76
CA HIS A 56 -3.20 31.37 0.60
C HIS A 56 -3.31 30.67 -0.77
N THR A 57 -4.50 30.16 -1.08
CA THR A 57 -4.79 29.36 -2.28
C THR A 57 -4.41 30.08 -3.57
N ARG A 58 -4.23 29.31 -4.64
CA ARG A 58 -3.97 29.88 -5.96
C ARG A 58 -5.27 30.30 -6.64
N GLN A 59 -5.22 31.41 -7.36
CA GLN A 59 -6.27 31.81 -8.28
C GLN A 59 -5.66 31.90 -9.68
N GLY A 60 -6.13 31.06 -10.60
CA GLY A 60 -5.48 30.85 -11.89
C GLY A 60 -4.03 30.39 -11.70
N ASN A 61 -3.08 31.17 -12.22
CA ASN A 61 -1.65 30.87 -12.11
C ASN A 61 -0.91 31.60 -10.99
N GLN A 62 -1.59 32.46 -10.24
CA GLN A 62 -0.98 33.31 -9.22
C GLN A 62 -1.27 32.79 -7.81
N VAL A 63 -0.26 32.86 -6.95
CA VAL A 63 -0.41 32.56 -5.52
C VAL A 63 -0.98 33.79 -4.83
N MET A 64 -2.02 33.61 -4.04
CA MET A 64 -2.54 34.68 -3.20
C MET A 64 -1.71 34.82 -1.92
N THR A 65 -1.43 36.05 -1.54
CA THR A 65 -0.76 36.39 -0.29
C THR A 65 -1.71 37.23 0.56
N LEU A 66 -1.90 36.82 1.82
CA LEU A 66 -2.71 37.54 2.79
C LEU A 66 -1.81 38.35 3.72
N HIS A 67 -2.08 39.65 3.79
CA HIS A 67 -1.53 40.59 4.76
C HIS A 67 -2.56 40.80 5.87
N LEU A 68 -2.38 40.08 6.98
CA LEU A 68 -3.32 40.09 8.09
C LEU A 68 -2.89 41.06 9.18
N THR A 69 -3.77 42.02 9.48
CA THR A 69 -3.67 42.85 10.68
C THR A 69 -4.01 41.98 11.90
N CYS A 70 -3.04 41.71 12.77
CA CYS A 70 -3.16 40.76 13.89
C CYS A 70 -3.10 41.46 15.26
N PRO A 71 -4.23 41.73 15.93
CA PRO A 71 -4.24 42.29 17.27
C PRO A 71 -3.68 41.30 18.32
N LYS A 72 -2.93 41.83 19.29
CA LYS A 72 -2.57 41.19 20.56
C LYS A 72 -3.48 41.74 21.65
N TYR A 73 -4.24 40.86 22.26
CA TYR A 73 -5.19 41.17 23.32
C TYR A 73 -4.60 40.96 24.70
N HIS A 74 -5.04 41.78 25.65
CA HIS A 74 -4.88 41.60 27.09
C HIS A 74 -6.25 41.41 27.73
N CYS A 75 -6.39 40.36 28.54
CA CYS A 75 -7.62 40.12 29.31
C CYS A 75 -7.48 40.71 30.72
N PRO A 76 -8.36 41.66 31.13
CA PRO A 76 -8.29 42.24 32.46
C PRO A 76 -8.65 41.25 33.57
N GLN A 77 -9.52 40.26 33.30
CA GLN A 77 -9.95 39.27 34.30
C GLN A 77 -8.84 38.28 34.66
N CYS A 78 -8.22 37.62 33.68
CA CYS A 78 -7.17 36.62 33.95
C CYS A 78 -5.74 37.16 33.79
N ARG A 79 -5.57 38.44 33.44
CA ARG A 79 -4.28 39.12 33.23
C ARG A 79 -3.36 38.48 32.18
N ARG A 80 -3.90 37.60 31.31
CA ARG A 80 -3.13 36.91 30.26
C ARG A 80 -3.22 37.62 28.90
N TYR A 81 -2.18 37.40 28.10
CA TYR A 81 -2.09 37.89 26.73
C TYR A 81 -2.33 36.78 25.71
N PHE A 82 -2.95 37.12 24.59
CA PHE A 82 -3.06 36.23 23.44
C PHE A 82 -3.15 37.02 22.13
N ARG A 83 -2.78 36.39 21.01
CA ARG A 83 -2.94 36.98 19.68
C ARG A 83 -4.27 36.52 19.08
N HIS A 84 -4.86 37.35 18.22
CA HIS A 84 -6.02 36.98 17.45
C HIS A 84 -5.79 35.65 16.70
N ARG A 85 -6.77 34.74 16.76
CA ARG A 85 -6.72 33.44 16.09
C ARG A 85 -7.72 33.47 14.94
N PHE A 86 -7.22 33.37 13.71
CA PHE A 86 -8.07 33.24 12.52
C PHE A 86 -8.38 31.76 12.27
N LYS A 87 -9.64 31.44 12.00
CA LYS A 87 -10.02 30.12 11.49
C LYS A 87 -9.24 29.81 10.21
N GLY A 88 -8.81 28.57 10.04
CA GLY A 88 -7.98 28.18 8.89
C GLY A 88 -6.54 28.70 8.90
N VAL A 89 -6.07 29.36 9.97
CA VAL A 89 -4.67 29.83 10.07
C VAL A 89 -4.07 29.50 11.44
N ARG A 90 -3.17 28.51 11.49
CA ARG A 90 -2.48 28.14 12.75
C ARG A 90 -1.57 29.25 13.27
N PRO A 91 -1.40 29.41 14.59
CA PRO A 91 -0.45 30.37 15.15
C PRO A 91 0.98 30.18 14.61
N ARG A 92 1.67 31.27 14.28
CA ARG A 92 3.07 31.31 13.77
C ARG A 92 3.30 30.79 12.34
N PHE A 93 2.37 30.06 11.74
CA PHE A 93 2.53 29.56 10.37
C PHE A 93 2.53 30.71 9.34
N ARG A 94 3.24 30.56 8.21
CA ARG A 94 3.21 31.55 7.11
C ARG A 94 2.39 31.06 5.91
N ALA A 95 1.45 30.15 6.18
CA ALA A 95 0.53 29.59 5.21
C ALA A 95 -0.80 29.28 5.90
N SER A 96 -1.89 29.47 5.17
CA SER A 96 -3.23 29.03 5.57
C SER A 96 -3.35 27.50 5.48
N GLU A 97 -4.30 26.91 6.20
CA GLU A 97 -4.59 25.48 6.13
C GLU A 97 -5.12 25.09 4.74
N ALA A 98 -5.90 25.95 4.09
CA ALA A 98 -6.38 25.74 2.72
C ALA A 98 -5.22 25.60 1.73
N PHE A 99 -4.25 26.52 1.77
CA PHE A 99 -3.05 26.43 0.91
C PHE A 99 -2.20 25.19 1.21
N ARG A 100 -2.08 24.81 2.48
CA ARG A 100 -1.35 23.60 2.88
C ARG A 100 -2.05 22.33 2.37
N LEU A 101 -3.38 22.32 2.32
CA LEU A 101 -4.19 21.24 1.77
C LEU A 101 -4.07 21.18 0.25
N GLU A 102 -4.17 22.32 -0.45
CA GLU A 102 -3.96 22.42 -1.90
C GLU A 102 -2.60 21.83 -2.32
N VAL A 103 -1.52 22.24 -1.64
CA VAL A 103 -0.17 21.71 -1.88
C VAL A 103 -0.10 20.21 -1.61
N PHE A 104 -0.77 19.75 -0.55
CA PHE A 104 -0.82 18.33 -0.22
C PHE A 104 -1.53 17.53 -1.31
N GLU A 105 -2.75 17.93 -1.71
CA GLU A 105 -3.56 17.26 -2.71
C GLU A 105 -2.87 17.24 -4.08
N ALA A 106 -2.26 18.35 -4.48
CA ALA A 106 -1.48 18.41 -5.72
C ALA A 106 -0.28 17.46 -5.69
N HIS A 107 0.47 17.41 -4.57
CA HIS A 107 1.59 16.48 -4.45
C HIS A 107 1.13 15.02 -4.41
N ASP A 108 0.07 14.73 -3.66
CA ASP A 108 -0.55 13.41 -3.55
C ASP A 108 -1.02 12.91 -4.92
N GLY A 109 -1.63 13.82 -5.71
CA GLY A 109 -2.18 13.55 -7.04
C GLY A 109 -1.16 13.36 -8.15
N GLY A 110 0.13 13.68 -7.96
CA GLY A 110 1.07 13.55 -9.08
C GLY A 110 2.23 14.53 -9.06
N VAL A 111 1.95 15.76 -8.64
CA VAL A 111 2.77 16.92 -8.98
C VAL A 111 4.11 16.86 -8.23
N THR A 112 5.21 17.07 -8.95
CA THR A 112 6.55 17.01 -8.36
C THR A 112 6.80 18.20 -7.42
N GLN A 113 7.69 18.01 -6.43
CA GLN A 113 8.08 19.09 -5.52
C GLN A 113 8.71 20.27 -6.27
N ARG A 114 9.43 20.00 -7.37
CA ARG A 114 9.99 21.03 -8.25
C ARG A 114 8.89 21.86 -8.90
N LYS A 115 7.85 21.22 -9.45
CA LYS A 115 6.71 21.94 -10.04
C LYS A 115 5.96 22.75 -8.99
N LEU A 116 5.72 22.21 -7.80
CA LEU A 116 5.10 22.94 -6.67
C LEU A 116 5.96 24.11 -6.20
N THR A 117 7.29 23.98 -6.25
CA THR A 117 8.19 25.09 -5.92
C THR A 117 7.99 26.26 -6.88
N LEU A 118 7.84 25.98 -8.17
CA LEU A 118 7.60 27.00 -9.19
C LEU A 118 6.19 27.59 -9.12
N THR A 119 5.17 26.77 -8.89
CA THR A 119 3.77 27.23 -8.95
C THR A 119 3.26 27.82 -7.63
N HIS A 120 3.80 27.40 -6.48
CA HIS A 120 3.36 27.82 -5.14
C HIS A 120 4.43 28.67 -4.41
N SER A 121 5.58 28.89 -5.05
CA SER A 121 6.72 29.68 -4.55
C SER A 121 7.25 29.22 -3.18
N ILE A 122 7.14 27.93 -2.86
CA ILE A 122 7.58 27.33 -1.58
C ILE A 122 8.75 26.37 -1.79
N SER A 123 9.64 26.26 -0.82
CA SER A 123 10.78 25.34 -0.96
C SER A 123 10.35 23.87 -0.99
N PRO A 124 11.11 22.99 -1.67
CA PRO A 124 10.85 21.54 -1.69
C PRO A 124 10.76 20.94 -0.27
N ALA A 125 11.61 21.41 0.65
CA ALA A 125 11.60 20.98 2.04
C ALA A 125 10.30 21.35 2.77
N THR A 126 9.66 22.47 2.39
CA THR A 126 8.35 22.86 2.94
C THR A 126 7.25 21.96 2.41
N VAL A 127 7.26 21.64 1.11
CA VAL A 127 6.34 20.68 0.48
C VAL A 127 6.42 19.33 1.19
N GLU A 128 7.62 18.75 1.31
CA GLU A 128 7.81 17.45 1.96
C GLU A 128 7.36 17.47 3.42
N ARG A 129 7.65 18.55 4.16
CA ARG A 129 7.24 18.69 5.57
C ARG A 129 5.73 18.72 5.72
N TRP A 130 5.02 19.48 4.87
CA TRP A 130 3.57 19.53 4.89
C TRP A 130 2.95 18.21 4.45
N TYR A 131 3.55 17.57 3.45
CA TYR A 131 3.13 16.27 2.97
C TYR A 131 3.22 15.19 4.06
N GLN A 132 4.39 15.06 4.70
CA GLN A 132 4.59 14.12 5.80
C GLN A 132 3.66 14.39 6.98
N ASN A 133 3.37 15.66 7.28
CA ASN A 133 2.42 16.02 8.34
C ASN A 133 1.02 15.45 8.06
N HIS A 134 0.52 15.62 6.83
CA HIS A 134 -0.78 15.07 6.41
C HIS A 134 -0.78 13.54 6.36
N CYS A 135 0.29 12.90 5.86
CA CYS A 135 0.40 11.45 5.91
C CYS A 135 0.38 10.92 7.35
N ARG A 136 1.06 11.59 8.30
CA ARG A 136 1.05 11.21 9.72
C ARG A 136 -0.33 11.35 10.34
N LEU A 137 -1.07 12.41 10.01
CA LEU A 137 -2.46 12.60 10.45
C LEU A 137 -3.36 11.47 9.92
N ARG A 138 -3.30 11.16 8.62
CA ARG A 138 -4.03 10.02 8.04
C ARG A 138 -3.66 8.68 8.68
N ARG A 139 -2.38 8.50 9.06
CA ARG A 139 -1.92 7.31 9.78
C ARG A 139 -2.43 7.27 11.21
N SER A 140 -2.47 8.38 11.94
CA SER A 140 -2.93 8.41 13.33
C SER A 140 -4.41 8.09 13.46
N GLU A 141 -5.23 8.50 12.50
CA GLU A 141 -6.66 8.11 12.39
C GLU A 141 -6.85 6.58 12.29
N ARG A 142 -5.78 5.85 11.97
CA ARG A 142 -5.76 4.40 11.76
C ARG A 142 -4.90 3.66 12.77
N ALA A 143 -4.24 4.40 13.65
CA ALA A 143 -3.48 3.82 14.73
C ALA A 143 -4.44 2.96 15.57
N ASN A 144 -3.94 1.82 16.06
CA ASN A 144 -4.67 0.87 16.91
C ASN A 144 -5.75 0.02 16.22
N ARG A 145 -5.83 0.00 14.88
CA ARG A 145 -6.68 -0.98 14.18
C ARG A 145 -6.20 -2.41 14.48
N PRO A 146 -7.08 -3.32 14.95
CA PRO A 146 -6.70 -4.70 15.19
C PRO A 146 -6.34 -5.42 13.89
N CYS A 147 -5.53 -6.48 13.99
CA CYS A 147 -5.18 -7.32 12.85
C CYS A 147 -6.43 -7.82 12.10
N PRO A 148 -6.36 -7.93 10.76
CA PRO A 148 -7.47 -8.41 9.95
C PRO A 148 -7.71 -9.90 10.13
N LYS A 149 -8.97 -10.36 9.97
CA LYS A 149 -9.30 -11.79 10.03
C LYS A 149 -8.64 -12.61 8.91
N VAL A 150 -8.40 -11.99 7.76
CA VAL A 150 -7.75 -12.60 6.58
C VAL A 150 -6.56 -11.73 6.20
N LEU A 151 -5.36 -12.28 6.41
CA LEU A 151 -4.10 -11.59 6.24
C LEU A 151 -3.33 -12.18 5.04
N GLY A 152 -2.79 -11.32 4.18
CA GLY A 152 -1.82 -11.68 3.17
C GLY A 152 -0.44 -11.31 3.66
N ILE A 153 0.54 -12.21 3.50
CA ILE A 153 1.94 -11.97 3.82
C ILE A 153 2.76 -12.23 2.56
N ASP A 154 3.59 -11.26 2.21
CA ASP A 154 4.52 -11.36 1.08
C ASP A 154 5.72 -10.44 1.30
N GLU A 155 6.78 -10.64 0.52
CA GLU A 155 7.98 -9.81 0.53
C GLU A 155 8.21 -9.08 -0.78
N HIS A 156 8.77 -7.88 -0.69
CA HIS A 156 9.27 -7.17 -1.85
C HIS A 156 10.66 -6.61 -1.57
N PHE A 157 11.44 -6.50 -2.62
CA PHE A 157 12.75 -5.88 -2.55
C PHE A 157 12.60 -4.37 -2.29
N PHE A 158 13.28 -3.85 -1.28
CA PHE A 158 13.26 -2.41 -0.97
C PHE A 158 14.48 -1.70 -1.57
N THR A 159 15.70 -2.00 -1.08
CA THR A 159 16.94 -1.42 -1.62
C THR A 159 18.12 -2.37 -1.41
N ARG A 160 19.19 -2.23 -2.20
CA ARG A 160 20.41 -3.06 -2.04
C ARG A 160 21.01 -2.97 -0.63
N LYS A 161 20.95 -1.79 0.01
CA LYS A 161 21.51 -1.56 1.35
C LYS A 161 20.65 -2.12 2.49
N ARG A 162 19.32 -2.16 2.32
CA ARG A 162 18.38 -2.54 3.38
C ARG A 162 17.69 -3.89 3.14
N GLY A 163 17.84 -4.47 1.95
CA GLY A 163 17.28 -5.76 1.57
C GLY A 163 15.78 -5.69 1.28
N TYR A 164 15.04 -6.60 1.90
CA TYR A 164 13.62 -6.85 1.66
C TYR A 164 12.74 -6.17 2.73
N ALA A 165 11.49 -5.94 2.39
CA ALA A 165 10.45 -5.56 3.31
C ALA A 165 9.25 -6.51 3.20
N THR A 166 8.70 -6.89 4.34
CA THR A 166 7.49 -7.72 4.44
C THR A 166 6.26 -6.83 4.39
N THR A 167 5.34 -7.14 3.49
CA THR A 167 4.05 -6.49 3.35
C THR A 167 2.97 -7.34 3.99
N LEU A 168 2.17 -6.71 4.85
CA LEU A 168 0.99 -7.30 5.48
C LEU A 168 -0.26 -6.66 4.87
N VAL A 169 -1.16 -7.48 4.32
CA VAL A 169 -2.35 -7.00 3.59
C VAL A 169 -3.64 -7.53 4.23
N ASP A 170 -4.60 -6.66 4.52
CA ASP A 170 -5.97 -7.06 4.81
C ASP A 170 -6.64 -7.50 3.50
N LEU A 171 -6.68 -8.82 3.25
CA LEU A 171 -7.25 -9.40 2.03
C LEU A 171 -8.78 -9.38 2.01
N LYS A 172 -9.43 -9.05 3.14
CA LYS A 172 -10.89 -8.83 3.16
C LYS A 172 -11.21 -7.45 2.61
N ARG A 173 -10.50 -6.42 3.05
CA ARG A 173 -10.72 -5.03 2.61
C ARG A 173 -9.90 -4.62 1.39
N ASN A 174 -8.97 -5.48 0.95
CA ASN A 174 -7.99 -5.19 -0.09
C ASN A 174 -7.20 -3.92 0.24
N LYS A 175 -6.54 -3.90 1.40
CA LYS A 175 -5.74 -2.76 1.88
C LYS A 175 -4.45 -3.22 2.51
N VAL A 176 -3.38 -2.46 2.32
CA VAL A 176 -2.14 -2.69 3.07
C VAL A 176 -2.41 -2.40 4.54
N PHE A 177 -2.22 -3.41 5.38
CA PHE A 177 -2.27 -3.30 6.83
C PHE A 177 -0.98 -2.66 7.35
N ASP A 178 0.17 -3.17 6.92
CA ASP A 178 1.47 -2.57 7.24
C ASP A 178 2.60 -3.05 6.31
N VAL A 179 3.74 -2.38 6.41
CA VAL A 179 5.01 -2.79 5.80
C VAL A 179 6.11 -2.71 6.84
N VAL A 180 6.90 -3.78 6.96
CA VAL A 180 7.95 -3.92 7.98
C VAL A 180 9.25 -4.29 7.30
N LEU A 181 10.35 -3.69 7.75
CA LEU A 181 11.66 -3.95 7.17
C LEU A 181 12.17 -5.34 7.58
N GLY A 182 12.72 -6.07 6.62
CA GLY A 182 13.21 -7.43 6.80
C GLY A 182 12.23 -8.51 6.34
N ARG A 183 12.70 -9.75 6.40
CA ARG A 183 11.98 -10.98 6.02
C ARG A 183 12.26 -12.16 6.95
N SER A 184 13.15 -11.98 7.92
CA SER A 184 13.53 -13.01 8.88
C SER A 184 12.76 -12.84 10.18
N GLU A 185 12.64 -13.91 10.94
CA GLU A 185 12.04 -13.83 12.25
C GLU A 185 12.72 -12.79 13.15
N ALA A 186 14.06 -12.75 13.15
CA ALA A 186 14.83 -11.79 13.95
C ALA A 186 14.42 -10.34 13.65
N SER A 187 14.17 -10.01 12.37
CA SER A 187 13.72 -8.67 11.97
C SER A 187 12.26 -8.38 12.32
N LEU A 188 11.37 -9.36 12.21
CA LEU A 188 9.92 -9.16 12.32
C LEU A 188 9.36 -9.42 13.72
N GLY A 189 10.05 -10.21 14.54
CA GLY A 189 9.50 -10.75 15.79
C GLY A 189 9.05 -9.67 16.79
N ARG A 190 9.84 -8.60 16.98
CA ARG A 190 9.46 -7.49 17.85
C ARG A 190 8.16 -6.83 17.40
N TYR A 191 8.03 -6.59 16.10
CA TYR A 191 6.84 -5.99 15.52
C TYR A 191 5.62 -6.91 15.65
N LEU A 192 5.75 -8.19 15.28
CA LEU A 192 4.65 -9.16 15.30
C LEU A 192 4.16 -9.46 16.73
N LYS A 193 5.03 -9.40 17.73
CA LYS A 193 4.64 -9.50 19.16
C LYS A 193 3.79 -8.33 19.61
N ALA A 194 4.07 -7.13 19.11
CA ALA A 194 3.37 -5.91 19.49
C ALA A 194 2.06 -5.68 18.70
N LEU A 195 1.70 -6.58 17.78
CA LEU A 195 0.52 -6.43 16.95
C LEU A 195 -0.79 -6.61 17.73
N PRO A 196 -1.67 -5.59 17.78
CA PRO A 196 -2.94 -5.71 18.47
C PRO A 196 -3.89 -6.63 17.71
N GLY A 197 -4.50 -7.58 18.42
CA GLY A 197 -5.50 -8.48 17.85
C GLY A 197 -4.95 -9.52 16.88
N ARG A 198 -3.65 -9.87 16.95
CA ARG A 198 -3.04 -10.95 16.14
C ARG A 198 -3.79 -12.29 16.29
N ASP A 199 -4.36 -12.56 17.46
CA ASP A 199 -5.10 -13.80 17.74
C ASP A 199 -6.45 -13.85 17.00
N ASN A 200 -6.92 -12.73 16.44
CA ASN A 200 -8.11 -12.64 15.62
C ASN A 200 -7.89 -13.03 14.16
N VAL A 201 -6.62 -13.18 13.73
CA VAL A 201 -6.29 -13.65 12.39
C VAL A 201 -6.74 -15.11 12.28
N ARG A 202 -7.62 -15.40 11.33
CA ARG A 202 -8.16 -16.74 11.08
C ARG A 202 -7.55 -17.41 9.86
N LEU A 203 -7.03 -16.61 8.93
CA LEU A 203 -6.46 -17.10 7.70
C LEU A 203 -5.27 -16.24 7.28
N ILE A 204 -4.18 -16.91 6.91
CA ILE A 204 -3.00 -16.30 6.33
C ILE A 204 -2.78 -16.87 4.93
N VAL A 205 -2.81 -16.02 3.92
CA VAL A 205 -2.36 -16.38 2.56
C VAL A 205 -0.89 -15.97 2.43
N MET A 206 -0.05 -16.90 2.01
CA MET A 206 1.37 -16.66 1.79
C MET A 206 1.97 -17.60 0.78
N ASP A 207 3.13 -17.21 0.28
CA ASP A 207 3.96 -18.06 -0.57
C ASP A 207 4.50 -19.27 0.21
N MET A 208 5.00 -20.27 -0.51
CA MET A 208 5.61 -21.47 0.08
C MET A 208 7.02 -21.20 0.63
N SER A 209 7.12 -20.25 1.57
CA SER A 209 8.34 -19.90 2.29
C SER A 209 8.34 -20.52 3.67
N GLU A 210 9.36 -21.33 3.94
CA GLU A 210 9.49 -22.01 5.24
C GLU A 210 9.70 -21.02 6.39
N THR A 211 10.44 -19.93 6.13
CA THR A 211 10.63 -18.83 7.08
C THR A 211 9.29 -18.20 7.46
N TYR A 212 8.47 -17.86 6.47
CA TYR A 212 7.16 -17.27 6.76
C TYR A 212 6.18 -18.28 7.35
N ARG A 213 6.26 -19.56 6.99
CA ARG A 213 5.48 -20.63 7.62
C ARG A 213 5.77 -20.72 9.12
N ALA A 214 7.05 -20.69 9.51
CA ALA A 214 7.46 -20.69 10.91
C ALA A 214 6.95 -19.43 11.64
N ILE A 215 7.09 -18.26 11.03
CA ILE A 215 6.58 -16.99 11.56
C ILE A 215 5.05 -17.03 11.73
N ALA A 216 4.31 -17.51 10.73
CA ALA A 216 2.86 -17.61 10.78
C ALA A 216 2.40 -18.49 11.94
N ARG A 217 2.99 -19.69 12.08
CA ARG A 217 2.70 -20.62 13.18
C ARG A 217 3.01 -20.02 14.55
N ARG A 218 4.13 -19.30 14.68
CA ARG A 218 4.58 -18.74 15.96
C ARG A 218 3.78 -17.52 16.42
N TYR A 219 3.45 -16.61 15.50
CA TYR A 219 2.85 -15.31 15.84
C TYR A 219 1.34 -15.23 15.61
N PHE A 220 0.77 -16.18 14.85
CA PHE A 220 -0.66 -16.24 14.54
C PHE A 220 -1.21 -17.66 14.74
N PRO A 221 -1.19 -18.19 15.97
CA PRO A 221 -1.49 -19.61 16.25
C PRO A 221 -2.91 -20.04 15.86
N ASN A 222 -3.87 -19.11 15.83
CA ASN A 222 -5.26 -19.37 15.46
C ASN A 222 -5.52 -19.31 13.95
N ALA A 223 -4.50 -19.00 13.14
CA ALA A 223 -4.65 -18.78 11.71
C ALA A 223 -4.35 -20.06 10.92
N MET A 224 -5.27 -20.42 10.03
CA MET A 224 -5.01 -21.43 9.00
C MET A 224 -4.10 -20.83 7.91
N ILE A 225 -3.02 -21.53 7.57
CA ILE A 225 -2.12 -21.14 6.49
C ILE A 225 -2.68 -21.65 5.16
N VAL A 226 -2.73 -20.78 4.17
CA VAL A 226 -3.13 -21.09 2.80
C VAL A 226 -1.99 -20.74 1.87
N ALA A 227 -1.54 -21.72 1.08
CA ALA A 227 -0.51 -21.48 0.08
C ALA A 227 -1.07 -20.60 -1.05
N ASP A 228 -0.30 -19.60 -1.47
CA ASP A 228 -0.68 -18.79 -2.62
C ASP A 228 -0.61 -19.62 -3.90
N ARG A 229 -1.77 -19.75 -4.55
CA ARG A 229 -1.96 -20.63 -5.70
C ARG A 229 -1.04 -20.30 -6.86
N PHE A 230 -0.78 -19.01 -7.11
CA PHE A 230 0.12 -18.61 -8.19
C PHE A 230 1.54 -19.14 -7.92
N HIS A 231 2.02 -19.02 -6.68
CA HIS A 231 3.32 -19.54 -6.27
C HIS A 231 3.40 -21.06 -6.34
N VAL A 232 2.33 -21.80 -6.02
CA VAL A 232 2.28 -23.26 -6.21
C VAL A 232 2.39 -23.63 -7.69
N ILE A 233 1.62 -22.99 -8.57
CA ILE A 233 1.69 -23.23 -10.02
C ILE A 233 3.05 -22.83 -10.59
N ARG A 234 3.64 -21.73 -10.10
CA ARG A 234 4.99 -21.28 -10.49
C ARG A 234 6.04 -22.33 -10.11
N LEU A 235 5.97 -22.90 -8.91
CA LEU A 235 6.86 -23.96 -8.47
C LEU A 235 6.76 -25.19 -9.38
N VAL A 236 5.54 -25.66 -9.67
CA VAL A 236 5.30 -26.80 -10.57
C VAL A 236 5.94 -26.54 -11.94
N ASN A 237 5.71 -25.37 -12.52
CA ASN A 237 6.31 -24.99 -13.80
C ASN A 237 7.84 -24.93 -13.75
N GLN A 238 8.43 -24.39 -12.67
CA GLN A 238 9.89 -24.30 -12.52
C GLN A 238 10.54 -25.70 -12.50
N HIS A 239 10.01 -26.62 -11.70
CA HIS A 239 10.52 -27.98 -11.63
C HIS A 239 10.34 -28.73 -12.96
N PHE A 240 9.18 -28.58 -13.60
CA PHE A 240 8.94 -29.17 -14.92
C PHE A 240 9.91 -28.63 -15.99
N LEU A 241 10.08 -27.31 -16.07
CA LEU A 241 10.97 -26.70 -17.06
C LEU A 241 12.43 -27.10 -16.85
N LYS A 242 12.84 -27.35 -15.60
CA LYS A 242 14.16 -27.91 -15.30
C LYS A 242 14.28 -29.35 -15.77
N ALA A 243 13.32 -30.20 -15.45
CA ALA A 243 13.31 -31.58 -15.93
C ALA A 243 13.28 -31.66 -17.46
N TRP A 244 12.56 -30.76 -18.13
CA TRP A 244 12.57 -30.63 -19.58
C TRP A 244 13.96 -30.23 -20.11
N GLN A 245 14.61 -29.24 -19.50
CA GLN A 245 15.97 -28.84 -19.86
C GLN A 245 16.97 -29.99 -19.74
N ASP A 246 16.82 -30.84 -18.71
CA ASP A 246 17.69 -32.00 -18.50
C ASP A 246 17.46 -33.11 -19.54
N HIS A 247 16.25 -33.23 -20.12
CA HIS A 247 15.92 -34.23 -21.15
C HIS A 247 16.19 -33.75 -22.58
N ASP A 248 15.88 -32.48 -22.89
CA ASP A 248 16.08 -31.88 -24.20
C ASP A 248 16.54 -30.41 -24.07
N PRO A 249 17.87 -30.19 -23.97
CA PRO A 249 18.45 -28.85 -23.91
C PRO A 249 18.18 -28.01 -25.16
N GLU A 250 18.11 -28.62 -26.35
CA GLU A 250 17.92 -27.92 -27.61
C GLU A 250 16.47 -27.47 -27.79
N GLY A 251 15.49 -28.34 -27.52
CA GLY A 251 14.08 -27.97 -27.51
C GLY A 251 13.79 -26.86 -26.49
N ARG A 252 14.50 -26.85 -25.36
CA ARG A 252 14.36 -25.79 -24.34
C ARG A 252 14.82 -24.41 -24.82
N LYS A 253 15.64 -24.31 -25.87
CA LYS A 253 16.05 -23.04 -26.51
C LYS A 253 14.98 -22.52 -27.49
N ASN A 254 14.09 -23.39 -27.98
CA ASN A 254 13.05 -23.01 -28.93
C ASN A 254 11.95 -22.16 -28.24
N ARG A 255 11.81 -20.89 -28.68
CA ARG A 255 10.83 -19.94 -28.11
C ARG A 255 9.37 -20.39 -28.27
N GLY A 256 9.04 -21.06 -29.38
CA GLY A 256 7.70 -21.60 -29.63
C GLY A 256 7.37 -22.72 -28.64
N LEU A 257 8.27 -23.69 -28.49
CA LEU A 257 8.10 -24.79 -27.53
C LEU A 257 8.04 -24.28 -26.09
N ILE A 258 8.87 -23.29 -25.72
CA ILE A 258 8.81 -22.69 -24.37
C ILE A 258 7.41 -22.16 -24.06
N SER A 259 6.81 -21.47 -25.03
CA SER A 259 5.47 -20.92 -24.89
C SER A 259 4.42 -22.02 -24.71
N LEU A 260 4.47 -23.08 -25.52
CA LEU A 260 3.55 -24.22 -25.44
C LEU A 260 3.72 -25.01 -24.14
N MET A 261 4.95 -25.33 -23.77
CA MET A 261 5.32 -26.10 -22.58
C MET A 261 4.98 -25.39 -21.27
N ARG A 262 4.86 -24.06 -21.25
CA ARG A 262 4.44 -23.29 -20.06
C ARG A 262 2.92 -23.23 -19.90
N ARG A 263 2.18 -23.19 -21.01
CA ARG A 263 0.72 -23.01 -21.00
C ARG A 263 0.00 -24.24 -20.45
N HIS A 264 -1.25 -24.01 -20.06
CA HIS A 264 -2.17 -25.08 -19.76
C HIS A 264 -2.72 -25.68 -21.04
N GLU A 265 -2.85 -27.00 -21.11
CA GLU A 265 -3.31 -27.72 -22.32
C GLU A 265 -4.67 -27.21 -22.82
N TRP A 266 -5.58 -26.86 -21.91
CA TRP A 266 -6.92 -26.33 -22.24
C TRP A 266 -6.90 -24.87 -22.74
N ARG A 267 -5.73 -24.23 -22.84
CA ARG A 267 -5.54 -22.92 -23.47
C ARG A 267 -4.78 -22.99 -24.79
N LEU A 268 -4.46 -24.19 -25.27
CA LEU A 268 -3.83 -24.38 -26.58
C LEU A 268 -4.90 -24.52 -27.66
N SER A 269 -4.67 -23.90 -28.83
CA SER A 269 -5.48 -24.16 -30.03
C SER A 269 -5.28 -25.61 -30.51
N PRO A 270 -6.19 -26.17 -31.33
CA PRO A 270 -6.02 -27.52 -31.88
C PRO A 270 -4.66 -27.73 -32.54
N GLU A 271 -4.28 -26.85 -33.47
CA GLU A 271 -2.98 -26.87 -34.16
C GLU A 271 -1.79 -26.83 -33.17
N GLN A 272 -1.87 -26.02 -32.12
CA GLN A 272 -0.82 -25.96 -31.09
C GLN A 272 -0.71 -27.24 -30.28
N ARG A 273 -1.82 -27.95 -30.05
CA ARG A 273 -1.81 -29.26 -29.38
C ARG A 273 -1.20 -30.31 -30.27
N ASP A 274 -1.54 -30.32 -31.56
CA ASP A 274 -1.00 -31.29 -32.51
C ASP A 274 0.51 -31.09 -32.69
N ASN A 275 0.96 -29.85 -32.89
CA ASN A 275 2.38 -29.52 -32.96
C ASN A 275 3.14 -29.90 -31.69
N LEU A 276 2.57 -29.64 -30.51
CA LEU A 276 3.18 -30.05 -29.25
C LEU A 276 3.16 -31.57 -29.08
N GLY A 277 2.11 -32.25 -29.52
CA GLY A 277 1.96 -33.70 -29.50
C GLY A 277 3.02 -34.38 -30.35
N THR A 278 3.25 -33.92 -31.57
CA THR A 278 4.32 -34.41 -32.45
C THR A 278 5.68 -34.32 -31.76
N TYR A 279 5.97 -33.18 -31.11
CA TYR A 279 7.20 -33.02 -30.33
C TYR A 279 7.27 -33.98 -29.14
N LEU A 280 6.21 -34.06 -28.32
CA LEU A 280 6.21 -34.91 -27.12
C LEU A 280 6.25 -36.41 -27.46
N ASN A 281 5.71 -36.84 -28.60
CA ASN A 281 5.76 -38.23 -29.06
C ASN A 281 7.19 -38.72 -29.31
N ALA A 282 8.11 -37.82 -29.69
CA ALA A 282 9.53 -38.13 -29.82
C ALA A 282 10.24 -38.32 -28.45
N PHE A 283 9.62 -37.88 -27.35
CA PHE A 283 10.19 -37.94 -26.00
C PHE A 283 9.19 -38.54 -24.98
N PRO A 284 9.00 -39.88 -24.94
CA PRO A 284 7.95 -40.51 -24.13
C PRO A 284 8.01 -40.18 -22.63
N VAL A 285 9.21 -40.09 -22.05
CA VAL A 285 9.41 -39.70 -20.64
C VAL A 285 8.94 -38.27 -20.41
N LEU A 286 9.33 -37.34 -21.30
CA LEU A 286 8.93 -35.94 -21.22
C LEU A 286 7.42 -35.78 -21.42
N ASN A 287 6.81 -36.58 -22.31
CA ASN A 287 5.36 -36.61 -22.50
C ASN A 287 4.64 -36.98 -21.20
N ALA A 288 5.07 -38.07 -20.54
CA ALA A 288 4.50 -38.48 -19.25
C ALA A 288 4.65 -37.38 -18.17
N LEU A 289 5.79 -36.68 -18.13
CA LEU A 289 5.99 -35.55 -17.22
C LEU A 289 5.07 -34.36 -17.55
N TYR A 290 4.85 -34.07 -18.83
CA TYR A 290 3.95 -33.02 -19.28
C TYR A 290 2.50 -33.34 -18.88
N GLU A 291 2.03 -34.56 -19.13
CA GLU A 291 0.69 -35.00 -18.73
C GLU A 291 0.51 -34.93 -17.21
N ALA A 292 1.47 -35.43 -16.44
CA ALA A 292 1.45 -35.36 -14.98
C ALA A 292 1.36 -33.91 -14.49
N LYS A 293 2.14 -33.00 -15.09
CA LYS A 293 2.07 -31.55 -14.84
C LYS A 293 0.69 -30.99 -15.15
N GLN A 294 0.09 -31.30 -16.30
CA GLN A 294 -1.24 -30.78 -16.66
C GLN A 294 -2.33 -31.30 -15.71
N ARG A 295 -2.32 -32.60 -15.38
CA ARG A 295 -3.24 -33.21 -14.41
C ARG A 295 -3.09 -32.58 -13.02
N LEU A 296 -1.86 -32.34 -12.57
CA LEU A 296 -1.59 -31.65 -11.31
C LEU A 296 -2.14 -30.22 -11.33
N ASN A 297 -1.84 -29.45 -12.38
CA ASN A 297 -2.34 -28.08 -12.52
C ASN A 297 -3.87 -28.01 -12.52
N ARG A 298 -4.57 -28.96 -13.16
CA ARG A 298 -6.04 -29.04 -13.11
C ARG A 298 -6.55 -29.13 -11.68
N LEU A 299 -5.93 -29.96 -10.84
CA LEU A 299 -6.28 -30.08 -9.42
C LEU A 299 -5.93 -28.81 -8.63
N LEU A 300 -4.74 -28.25 -8.83
CA LEU A 300 -4.28 -27.06 -8.09
C LEU A 300 -5.08 -25.79 -8.44
N LEU A 301 -5.68 -25.73 -9.63
CA LEU A 301 -6.51 -24.61 -10.08
C LEU A 301 -7.98 -24.71 -9.69
N LEU A 302 -8.39 -25.79 -9.03
CA LEU A 302 -9.71 -25.90 -8.43
C LEU A 302 -9.93 -24.80 -7.36
N LYS A 303 -11.11 -24.20 -7.36
CA LYS A 303 -11.48 -23.10 -6.45
C LYS A 303 -12.84 -23.36 -5.81
N THR A 304 -13.01 -22.87 -4.58
CA THR A 304 -14.29 -22.87 -3.86
C THR A 304 -14.95 -24.25 -3.81
N LEU A 305 -14.17 -25.26 -3.45
CA LEU A 305 -14.66 -26.63 -3.32
C LEU A 305 -15.48 -26.79 -2.05
N THR A 306 -16.59 -27.50 -2.18
CA THR A 306 -17.30 -28.06 -1.02
C THR A 306 -16.48 -29.20 -0.42
N ARG A 307 -16.71 -29.50 0.87
CA ARG A 307 -16.05 -30.61 1.58
C ARG A 307 -16.11 -31.92 0.78
N LYS A 308 -17.30 -32.30 0.31
CA LYS A 308 -17.52 -33.52 -0.49
C LYS A 308 -16.68 -33.55 -1.78
N ARG A 309 -16.52 -32.41 -2.47
CA ARG A 309 -15.67 -32.33 -3.68
C ARG A 309 -14.19 -32.40 -3.35
N ALA A 310 -13.76 -31.78 -2.25
CA ALA A 310 -12.37 -31.87 -1.77
C ALA A 310 -12.01 -33.31 -1.37
N GLU A 311 -12.90 -34.03 -0.68
CA GLU A 311 -12.72 -35.45 -0.31
C GLU A 311 -12.54 -36.35 -1.55
N ARG A 312 -13.17 -36.03 -2.68
CA ARG A 312 -12.97 -36.75 -3.96
C ARG A 312 -11.70 -36.34 -4.71
N ALA A 313 -11.25 -35.10 -4.56
CA ALA A 313 -10.08 -34.57 -5.24
C ALA A 313 -8.76 -34.93 -4.54
N LEU A 314 -8.78 -35.00 -3.21
CA LEU A 314 -7.59 -35.26 -2.38
C LEU A 314 -6.88 -36.58 -2.74
N PRO A 315 -7.57 -37.73 -2.86
CA PRO A 315 -6.91 -38.98 -3.26
C PRO A 315 -6.24 -38.91 -4.64
N LYS A 316 -6.83 -38.14 -5.57
CA LYS A 316 -6.25 -37.92 -6.91
C LYS A 316 -4.95 -37.11 -6.81
N LEU A 317 -4.93 -36.07 -5.98
CA LEU A 317 -3.73 -35.28 -5.71
C LEU A 317 -2.63 -36.13 -5.06
N LEU A 318 -2.97 -36.90 -4.02
CA LEU A 318 -2.02 -37.77 -3.33
C LEU A 318 -1.41 -38.83 -4.25
N ARG A 319 -2.24 -39.42 -5.14
CA ARG A 319 -1.76 -40.37 -6.14
C ARG A 319 -0.77 -39.73 -7.11
N LEU A 320 -1.06 -38.52 -7.60
CA LEU A 320 -0.12 -37.78 -8.45
C LEU A 320 1.18 -37.45 -7.70
N ILE A 321 1.11 -36.98 -6.45
CA ILE A 321 2.30 -36.72 -5.64
C ILE A 321 3.14 -38.00 -5.49
N LYS A 322 2.51 -39.15 -5.23
CA LYS A 322 3.21 -40.46 -5.17
C LYS A 322 3.90 -40.81 -6.49
N GLN A 323 3.26 -40.57 -7.63
CA GLN A 323 3.89 -40.78 -8.94
C GLN A 323 5.08 -39.83 -9.16
N LEU A 324 4.97 -38.58 -8.73
CA LEU A 324 6.07 -37.61 -8.83
C LEU A 324 7.27 -37.96 -7.95
N HIS A 325 7.06 -38.64 -6.82
CA HIS A 325 8.17 -39.17 -6.00
C HIS A 325 9.04 -40.17 -6.76
N ALA A 326 8.43 -40.99 -7.62
CA ALA A 326 9.12 -41.98 -8.44
C ALA A 326 9.67 -41.41 -9.76
N SER A 327 9.69 -40.09 -9.93
CA SER A 327 10.08 -39.45 -11.19
C SER A 327 11.20 -38.41 -10.98
N PRO A 328 11.76 -37.84 -12.07
CA PRO A 328 12.67 -36.69 -11.98
C PRO A 328 12.11 -35.48 -11.19
N LEU A 329 10.80 -35.45 -10.93
CA LEU A 329 10.11 -34.42 -10.16
C LEU A 329 10.01 -34.72 -8.65
N HIS A 330 10.76 -35.67 -8.10
CA HIS A 330 10.73 -36.03 -6.67
C HIS A 330 10.91 -34.83 -5.72
N ARG A 331 11.74 -33.83 -6.06
CA ARG A 331 11.89 -32.60 -5.25
C ARG A 331 10.60 -31.77 -5.17
N LEU A 332 9.84 -31.70 -6.27
CA LEU A 332 8.52 -31.07 -6.28
C LEU A 332 7.56 -31.89 -5.39
N ALA A 333 7.60 -33.22 -5.48
CA ALA A 333 6.78 -34.10 -4.66
C ALA A 333 7.05 -33.91 -3.16
N ASN A 334 8.32 -33.86 -2.75
CA ASN A 334 8.73 -33.56 -1.37
C ASN A 334 8.14 -32.23 -0.88
N THR A 335 8.23 -31.19 -1.72
CA THR A 335 7.72 -29.86 -1.37
C THR A 335 6.19 -29.87 -1.22
N LEU A 336 5.47 -30.45 -2.20
CA LEU A 336 4.00 -30.57 -2.14
C LEU A 336 3.53 -31.43 -0.97
N THR A 337 4.30 -32.44 -0.58
CA THR A 337 4.01 -33.28 0.60
C THR A 337 4.15 -32.45 1.88
N SER A 338 5.27 -31.73 2.04
CA SER A 338 5.50 -30.84 3.19
C SER A 338 4.47 -29.70 3.30
N TRP A 339 3.93 -29.24 2.17
CA TRP A 339 2.95 -28.15 2.09
C TRP A 339 1.52 -28.63 1.80
N LEU A 340 1.22 -29.92 1.97
CA LEU A 340 -0.06 -30.52 1.55
C LEU A 340 -1.26 -29.83 2.19
N GLU A 341 -1.21 -29.54 3.48
CA GLU A 341 -2.30 -28.86 4.20
C GLU A 341 -2.52 -27.43 3.65
N PRO A 342 -1.52 -26.52 3.59
CA PRO A 342 -1.70 -25.21 2.96
C PRO A 342 -2.13 -25.25 1.49
N VAL A 343 -1.64 -26.23 0.71
CA VAL A 343 -2.00 -26.41 -0.70
C VAL A 343 -3.46 -26.85 -0.84
N THR A 344 -3.92 -27.79 -0.02
CA THR A 344 -5.33 -28.25 -0.08
C THR A 344 -6.29 -27.21 0.51
N ALA A 345 -5.85 -26.41 1.50
CA ALA A 345 -6.63 -25.30 2.04
C ALA A 345 -7.01 -24.27 0.95
N MET A 346 -6.16 -24.07 -0.07
CA MET A 346 -6.47 -23.16 -1.18
C MET A 346 -7.69 -23.58 -2.01
N TRP A 347 -8.13 -24.84 -1.94
CA TRP A 347 -9.37 -25.27 -2.60
C TRP A 347 -10.61 -24.67 -1.93
N ARG A 348 -10.57 -24.43 -0.62
CA ARG A 348 -11.69 -23.89 0.14
C ARG A 348 -11.78 -22.36 0.01
N PHE A 349 -10.65 -21.68 -0.09
CA PHE A 349 -10.61 -20.22 -0.05
C PHE A 349 -10.31 -19.59 -1.42
N SER A 350 -11.09 -18.58 -1.79
CA SER A 350 -10.94 -17.84 -3.06
C SER A 350 -9.89 -16.73 -3.01
N LYS A 351 -9.47 -16.32 -1.80
CA LYS A 351 -8.47 -15.26 -1.59
C LYS A 351 -7.09 -15.74 -2.05
N SER A 352 -6.32 -14.84 -2.66
CA SER A 352 -4.94 -15.06 -3.11
C SER A 352 -4.08 -13.84 -2.79
N ASN A 353 -2.75 -13.98 -2.89
CA ASN A 353 -1.82 -12.87 -2.76
C ASN A 353 -1.82 -11.93 -3.98
N GLY A 354 -2.67 -12.14 -4.99
CA GLY A 354 -2.74 -11.26 -6.17
C GLY A 354 -3.07 -9.80 -5.82
N VAL A 355 -3.79 -9.56 -4.71
CA VAL A 355 -4.00 -8.19 -4.19
C VAL A 355 -2.69 -7.58 -3.70
N THR A 356 -1.85 -8.38 -3.04
CA THR A 356 -0.53 -7.97 -2.56
C THR A 356 0.40 -7.63 -3.71
N GLU A 357 0.40 -8.42 -4.79
CA GLU A 357 1.15 -8.12 -6.03
C GLU A 357 0.69 -6.81 -6.67
N GLY A 358 -0.63 -6.58 -6.75
CA GLY A 358 -1.19 -5.30 -7.20
C GLY A 358 -0.69 -4.12 -6.35
N PHE A 359 -0.56 -4.31 -5.04
CA PHE A 359 0.04 -3.31 -4.16
C PHE A 359 1.54 -3.15 -4.36
N HIS A 360 2.30 -4.22 -4.58
CA HIS A 360 3.73 -4.12 -4.90
C HIS A 360 3.96 -3.27 -6.16
N ASN A 361 3.16 -3.46 -7.22
CA ASN A 361 3.21 -2.61 -8.41
C ASN A 361 2.97 -1.12 -8.08
N LYS A 362 2.00 -0.84 -7.21
CA LYS A 362 1.74 0.54 -6.72
C LYS A 362 2.90 1.08 -5.90
N MET A 363 3.49 0.26 -5.02
CA MET A 363 4.65 0.63 -4.21
C MET A 363 5.90 0.90 -5.06
N GLU A 364 6.13 0.10 -6.10
CA GLU A 364 7.21 0.32 -7.07
C GLU A 364 7.00 1.63 -7.83
N MET A 365 5.78 1.92 -8.27
CA MET A 365 5.45 3.19 -8.92
C MET A 365 5.74 4.38 -7.98
N MET A 366 5.38 4.27 -6.70
CA MET A 366 5.69 5.29 -5.70
C MET A 366 7.19 5.49 -5.53
N SER A 367 7.96 4.40 -5.51
CA SER A 367 9.43 4.44 -5.46
C SER A 367 10.03 5.08 -6.72
N ARG A 368 9.54 4.75 -7.91
CA ARG A 368 9.98 5.35 -9.18
C ARG A 368 9.70 6.86 -9.22
N ARG A 369 8.49 7.28 -8.82
CA ARG A 369 8.11 8.70 -8.70
C ARG A 369 8.96 9.49 -7.71
N ALA A 370 9.45 8.82 -6.66
CA ALA A 370 10.32 9.42 -5.66
C ALA A 370 11.82 9.34 -6.00
N TYR A 371 12.19 8.70 -7.11
CA TYR A 371 13.59 8.34 -7.42
C TYR A 371 14.26 7.53 -6.30
N GLY A 372 13.47 6.65 -5.66
CA GLY A 372 13.87 5.79 -4.55
C GLY A 372 13.69 6.44 -3.18
N PHE A 373 13.60 5.60 -2.14
CA PHE A 373 13.51 6.03 -0.76
C PHE A 373 14.80 5.72 -0.01
N ARG A 374 15.42 6.74 0.59
CA ARG A 374 16.58 6.56 1.49
C ARG A 374 16.18 6.08 2.88
N ASN A 375 15.01 6.52 3.35
CA ASN A 375 14.48 6.22 4.68
C ASN A 375 13.25 5.30 4.57
N PHE A 376 13.31 4.15 5.22
CA PHE A 376 12.24 3.16 5.21
C PHE A 376 10.95 3.68 5.86
N GLU A 377 11.01 4.47 6.93
CA GLU A 377 9.82 5.00 7.58
C GLU A 377 9.08 6.00 6.69
N ASN A 378 9.80 6.77 5.86
CA ASN A 378 9.16 7.64 4.86
C ASN A 378 8.47 6.80 3.78
N TYR A 379 9.10 5.71 3.33
CA TYR A 379 8.49 4.76 2.41
C TYR A 379 7.23 4.14 3.01
N ARG A 380 7.34 3.52 4.19
CA ARG A 380 6.24 2.90 4.94
C ARG A 380 5.09 3.87 5.17
N LEU A 381 5.38 5.11 5.58
CA LEU A 381 4.37 6.14 5.79
C LEU A 381 3.58 6.42 4.50
N ARG A 382 4.26 6.55 3.37
CA ARG A 382 3.59 6.74 2.08
C ARG A 382 2.78 5.51 1.69
N VAL A 383 3.32 4.30 1.82
CA VAL A 383 2.59 3.07 1.49
C VAL A 383 1.31 2.95 2.31
N LEU A 384 1.40 3.16 3.63
CA LEU A 384 0.23 3.14 4.51
C LEU A 384 -0.82 4.20 4.14
N THR A 385 -0.37 5.39 3.74
CA THR A 385 -1.27 6.48 3.32
C THR A 385 -1.99 6.15 2.01
N HIS A 386 -1.29 5.57 1.03
CA HIS A 386 -1.80 5.36 -0.33
C HIS A 386 -2.47 4.01 -0.58
N CYS A 387 -2.01 2.98 0.12
CA CYS A 387 -2.41 1.60 -0.07
C CYS A 387 -3.20 1.07 1.12
N GLY A 388 -3.01 1.68 2.28
CA GLY A 388 -3.89 1.49 3.41
C GLY A 388 -5.17 2.33 3.26
N TRP A 389 -5.06 3.61 2.84
CA TRP A 389 -6.05 4.70 2.77
C TRP A 389 -7.47 4.29 2.30
N ASP A 390 -8.60 4.66 2.93
CA ASP A 390 -9.96 4.43 2.38
C ASP A 390 -10.57 5.67 1.71
N GLY A 391 -9.76 6.70 1.47
CA GLY A 391 -10.10 7.78 0.53
C GLY A 391 -11.03 8.87 1.06
N ILE A 392 -11.81 8.63 2.11
CA ILE A 392 -12.81 9.60 2.55
C ILE A 392 -12.20 10.52 3.62
N ILE A 393 -11.84 11.74 3.20
CA ILE A 393 -11.71 12.88 4.13
C ILE A 393 -13.14 13.28 4.51
N ASN A 394 -13.73 12.63 5.53
CA ASN A 394 -14.91 13.21 6.19
C ASN A 394 -14.42 14.34 7.09
N ARG A 395 -14.12 15.49 6.48
CA ARG A 395 -14.03 16.76 7.21
C ARG A 395 -15.34 17.47 6.94
N VAL A 396 -16.23 17.38 7.93
CA VAL A 396 -17.31 18.33 8.16
C VAL A 396 -16.71 19.74 8.23
#